data_AF-A0ABD5TEV4-F1
#
_entry.id   AF-A0ABD5TEV4-F1
#
_cell.length_a   1.000
_cell.length_b   1.000
_cell.length_c   1.000
_cell.angle_alpha   90.00
_cell.angle_beta   90.00
_cell.angle_gamma   90.00
#
_symmetry.space_group_name_H-M   'P 1'
#
loop_
_entity.id
_entity.type
_entity.pdbx_description
1 polymer ?
#
loop_
_entity_poly.entity_id
_entity_poly.type
_entity_poly.pdbx_seq_one_letter_code
_entity_poly.pdbx_strand_id
1 'polypeptide(L)'
;MTDDHRSSDGPPSHPDPELRDEIDPQSRARALQSLLTEKGVLSTDAVDEVIATYEGDVGPMNGARVVARAWTDPEYREWLLEDGIEAVTELDVSVNDEVMELRVVENTDETHNVVVCTLCSCYPWAVLGLPPTWYKSPAYRSRVVDEPRALLRDEFDTELDDSVDVEVWDSNSEVRYMVLPQRPEGTEELSEAELAELVSRNAMIGVERLGDGGSIASDGGARAADAAGAPDAKTDAPTADIDTAAKPVPRADADGPTFAEPWMARSFALAVALTDEDDPGRTWDDFQSELVTALDANPGAEAGSDADYYGAWLAALERFLTDRDLVDDAAFVARTTAFADGDRSAHEFVEGDPHAHADRLPEGHADGAHHHHGDGDGHSHGHGDGANHR
;
A
#
# COMPACT_ATOMS: atom_id res chain seq x y z
N MET A 1 -0.38 68.44 10.87
CA MET A 1 -1.05 67.88 9.69
C MET A 1 -0.68 66.41 9.72
N THR A 2 -1.67 65.58 10.00
CA THR A 2 -1.55 64.13 10.19
C THR A 2 -1.48 63.45 8.82
N ASP A 3 -0.44 62.65 8.60
CA ASP A 3 -0.32 61.76 7.45
C ASP A 3 -1.28 60.57 7.63
N ASP A 4 -2.10 60.37 6.60
CA ASP A 4 -3.09 59.30 6.50
C ASP A 4 -2.55 58.29 5.48
N HIS A 5 -1.95 57.19 5.95
CA HIS A 5 -1.71 56.01 5.12
C HIS A 5 -2.49 54.84 5.73
N ARG A 6 -3.66 54.59 5.16
CA ARG A 6 -4.44 53.38 5.35
C ARG A 6 -3.62 52.17 4.92
N SER A 7 -3.27 51.31 5.88
CA SER A 7 -2.92 49.91 5.61
C SER A 7 -4.17 49.18 5.16
N SER A 8 -4.12 48.55 3.99
CA SER A 8 -5.14 47.60 3.54
C SER A 8 -4.79 46.22 4.08
N ASP A 9 -5.44 45.80 5.15
CA ASP A 9 -5.44 44.41 5.60
C ASP A 9 -6.42 43.61 4.71
N GLY A 10 -5.88 42.93 3.71
CA GLY A 10 -6.55 41.80 3.05
C GLY A 10 -6.14 40.49 3.74
N PRO A 11 -6.98 39.43 3.71
CA PRO A 11 -6.61 38.13 4.27
C PRO A 11 -5.38 37.58 3.54
N PRO A 12 -4.54 36.78 4.22
CA PRO A 12 -3.35 36.22 3.59
C PRO A 12 -3.77 35.36 2.40
N SER A 13 -3.24 35.71 1.25
CA SER A 13 -3.21 34.87 0.05
C SER A 13 -2.62 33.50 0.42
N HIS A 14 -3.20 32.44 -0.16
CA HIS A 14 -2.86 31.03 0.02
C HIS A 14 -1.37 30.81 0.34
N PRO A 15 -1.04 30.00 1.37
CA PRO A 15 0.36 29.70 1.69
C PRO A 15 1.07 29.10 0.48
N ASP A 16 2.33 29.50 0.29
CA ASP A 16 3.17 29.10 -0.84
C ASP A 16 3.27 27.57 -0.93
N PRO A 17 2.89 26.94 -2.05
CA PRO A 17 3.06 25.49 -2.27
C PRO A 17 4.48 25.01 -2.00
N GLU A 18 5.51 25.84 -2.29
CA GLU A 18 6.91 25.45 -2.07
C GLU A 18 7.26 25.29 -0.58
N LEU A 19 6.61 26.02 0.33
CA LEU A 19 6.80 25.86 1.78
C LEU A 19 6.13 24.58 2.33
N ARG A 20 5.17 24.00 1.60
CA ARG A 20 4.49 22.76 2.00
C ARG A 20 5.36 21.52 1.74
N ASP A 21 6.11 21.53 0.64
CA ASP A 21 7.02 20.43 0.28
C ASP A 21 8.28 20.37 1.15
N GLU A 22 8.63 21.47 1.84
CA GLU A 22 9.72 21.51 2.82
C GLU A 22 9.38 20.81 4.15
N ILE A 23 8.09 20.58 4.43
CA ILE A 23 7.66 19.92 5.67
C ILE A 23 7.65 18.40 5.50
N ASP A 24 8.16 17.70 6.51
CA ASP A 24 8.31 16.25 6.47
C ASP A 24 6.98 15.54 6.16
N PRO A 25 7.01 14.48 5.34
CA PRO A 25 5.81 13.79 4.87
C PRO A 25 5.03 13.11 6.01
N GLN A 26 5.68 12.80 7.13
CA GLN A 26 5.00 12.22 8.29
C GLN A 26 4.09 13.25 8.98
N SER A 27 4.52 14.49 9.14
CA SER A 27 3.71 15.56 9.70
C SER A 27 2.52 15.89 8.80
N ARG A 28 2.71 15.90 7.48
CA ARG A 28 1.65 16.11 6.49
C ARG A 28 0.60 15.00 6.51
N ALA A 29 1.01 13.73 6.46
CA ALA A 29 0.08 12.60 6.52
C ALA A 29 -0.73 12.58 7.84
N ARG A 30 -0.10 12.89 8.98
CA ARG A 30 -0.80 13.02 10.27
C ARG A 30 -1.80 14.17 10.28
N ALA A 31 -1.44 15.31 9.70
CA ALA A 31 -2.32 16.46 9.64
C ALA A 31 -3.60 16.19 8.84
N LEU A 32 -3.49 15.49 7.71
CA LEU A 32 -4.66 15.06 6.92
C LEU A 32 -5.57 14.14 7.73
N GLN A 33 -5.04 13.07 8.33
CA GLN A 33 -5.83 12.16 9.17
C GLN A 33 -6.52 12.92 10.31
N SER A 34 -5.77 13.76 11.03
CA SER A 34 -6.26 14.58 12.14
C SER A 34 -7.46 15.45 11.75
N LEU A 35 -7.37 16.14 10.62
CA LEU A 35 -8.43 17.03 10.14
C LEU A 35 -9.66 16.27 9.67
N LEU A 36 -9.47 15.15 8.99
CA LEU A 36 -10.57 14.32 8.49
C LEU A 36 -11.31 13.61 9.62
N THR A 37 -10.59 13.12 10.63
CA THR A 37 -11.19 12.56 11.86
C THR A 37 -11.95 13.63 12.65
N GLU A 38 -11.39 14.83 12.79
CA GLU A 38 -12.08 15.94 13.48
C GLU A 38 -13.37 16.37 12.76
N LYS A 39 -13.38 16.33 11.42
CA LYS A 39 -14.57 16.59 10.61
C LYS A 39 -15.57 15.41 10.60
N GLY A 40 -15.18 14.24 11.12
CA GLY A 40 -16.00 13.04 11.11
C GLY A 40 -16.15 12.41 9.72
N VAL A 41 -15.24 12.72 8.79
CA VAL A 41 -15.22 12.14 7.43
C VAL A 41 -14.69 10.71 7.46
N LEU A 42 -13.75 10.41 8.37
CA LEU A 42 -13.21 9.06 8.60
C LEU A 42 -12.98 8.79 10.09
N SER A 43 -13.01 7.53 10.50
CA SER A 43 -12.55 7.11 11.84
C SER A 43 -11.08 6.71 11.81
N THR A 44 -10.41 6.75 12.97
CA THR A 44 -9.06 6.19 13.12
C THR A 44 -9.03 4.70 12.80
N ASP A 45 -10.07 3.98 13.24
CA ASP A 45 -10.18 2.53 13.06
C ASP A 45 -10.24 2.14 11.58
N ALA A 46 -10.88 2.96 10.72
CA ALA A 46 -10.92 2.70 9.29
C ALA A 46 -9.52 2.75 8.64
N VAL A 47 -8.64 3.64 9.12
CA VAL A 47 -7.26 3.73 8.64
C VAL A 47 -6.47 2.51 9.10
N ASP A 48 -6.61 2.13 10.38
CA ASP A 48 -5.90 0.99 10.96
C ASP A 48 -6.35 -0.34 10.33
N GLU A 49 -7.65 -0.49 10.03
CA GLU A 49 -8.21 -1.66 9.34
C GLU A 49 -7.62 -1.82 7.94
N VAL A 50 -7.57 -0.76 7.14
CA VAL A 50 -6.95 -0.79 5.81
C VAL A 50 -5.48 -1.19 5.90
N ILE A 51 -4.71 -0.59 6.82
CA ILE A 51 -3.29 -0.95 6.98
C ILE A 51 -3.15 -2.43 7.35
N ALA A 52 -3.94 -2.92 8.31
CA ALA A 52 -3.89 -4.31 8.75
C ALA A 52 -4.21 -5.29 7.61
N THR A 53 -5.21 -5.00 6.78
CA THR A 53 -5.59 -5.84 5.64
C THR A 53 -4.44 -5.98 4.64
N TYR A 54 -3.80 -4.88 4.23
CA TYR A 54 -2.76 -4.89 3.19
C TYR A 54 -1.35 -5.22 3.71
N GLU A 55 -1.10 -5.15 5.01
CA GLU A 55 0.14 -5.65 5.62
C GLU A 55 0.07 -7.12 6.05
N GLY A 56 -1.13 -7.64 6.36
CA GLY A 56 -1.29 -8.95 7.00
C GLY A 56 -2.06 -10.00 6.21
N ASP A 57 -3.13 -9.60 5.51
CA ASP A 57 -4.15 -10.54 5.02
C ASP A 57 -4.11 -10.73 3.49
N VAL A 58 -3.60 -9.75 2.74
CA VAL A 58 -3.61 -9.75 1.26
C VAL A 58 -2.18 -9.82 0.71
N GLY A 59 -1.86 -10.92 0.02
CA GLY A 59 -0.52 -11.15 -0.52
C GLY A 59 -0.48 -12.16 -1.68
N PRO A 60 0.70 -12.34 -2.32
CA PRO A 60 0.86 -13.14 -3.54
C PRO A 60 0.55 -14.63 -3.36
N MET A 61 0.42 -15.11 -2.12
CA MET A 61 0.00 -16.48 -1.84
C MET A 61 -1.42 -16.78 -2.34
N ASN A 62 -2.29 -15.77 -2.48
CA ASN A 62 -3.61 -15.93 -3.08
C ASN A 62 -3.47 -16.32 -4.56
N GLY A 63 -2.72 -15.55 -5.34
CA GLY A 63 -2.43 -15.85 -6.74
C GLY A 63 -1.72 -17.19 -6.92
N ALA A 64 -0.78 -17.54 -6.04
CA ALA A 64 -0.09 -18.82 -6.10
C ALA A 64 -1.04 -20.02 -5.98
N ARG A 65 -2.06 -19.94 -5.11
CA ARG A 65 -3.12 -20.97 -5.00
C ARG A 65 -3.98 -21.03 -6.26
N VAL A 66 -4.34 -19.88 -6.81
CA VAL A 66 -5.11 -19.77 -8.07
C VAL A 66 -4.35 -20.47 -9.21
N VAL A 67 -3.07 -20.16 -9.38
CA VAL A 67 -2.20 -20.78 -10.39
C VAL A 67 -2.06 -22.29 -10.18
N ALA A 68 -1.77 -22.72 -8.95
CA ALA A 68 -1.63 -24.14 -8.64
C ALA A 68 -2.91 -24.93 -8.92
N ARG A 69 -4.08 -24.36 -8.57
CA ARG A 69 -5.39 -24.95 -8.88
C ARG A 69 -5.62 -25.06 -10.38
N ALA A 70 -5.28 -24.02 -11.15
CA ALA A 70 -5.37 -24.04 -12.61
C ALA A 70 -4.43 -25.07 -13.26
N TRP A 71 -3.28 -25.37 -12.66
CA TRP A 71 -2.38 -26.41 -13.14
C TRP A 71 -2.85 -27.85 -12.84
N THR A 72 -3.67 -28.04 -11.81
CA THR A 72 -4.15 -29.37 -11.38
C THR A 72 -5.57 -29.67 -11.85
N ASP A 73 -6.36 -28.65 -12.18
CA ASP A 73 -7.76 -28.75 -12.55
C ASP A 73 -8.04 -28.00 -13.88
N PRO A 74 -8.14 -28.73 -15.00
CA PRO A 74 -8.41 -28.14 -16.31
C PRO A 74 -9.76 -27.41 -16.41
N GLU A 75 -10.80 -27.86 -15.69
CA GLU A 75 -12.11 -27.20 -15.69
C GLU A 75 -12.02 -25.85 -14.96
N TYR A 76 -11.31 -25.82 -13.83
CA TYR A 76 -11.00 -24.56 -13.13
C TYR A 76 -10.15 -23.63 -13.98
N ARG A 77 -9.14 -24.13 -14.71
CA ARG A 77 -8.33 -23.32 -15.62
C ARG A 77 -9.16 -22.67 -16.71
N GLU A 78 -10.05 -23.43 -17.36
CA GLU A 78 -10.94 -22.88 -18.39
C GLU A 78 -11.85 -21.79 -17.80
N TRP A 79 -12.41 -22.01 -16.61
CA TRP A 79 -13.24 -21.02 -15.93
C TRP A 79 -12.45 -19.77 -15.53
N LEU A 80 -11.25 -19.92 -14.97
CA LEU A 80 -10.37 -18.80 -14.58
C LEU A 80 -10.03 -17.88 -15.76
N LEU A 81 -9.84 -18.46 -16.95
CA LEU A 81 -9.55 -17.71 -18.17
C LEU A 81 -10.80 -17.02 -18.76
N GLU A 82 -12.01 -17.50 -18.43
CA GLU A 82 -13.28 -16.91 -18.85
C GLU A 82 -13.76 -15.82 -17.87
N ASP A 83 -13.72 -16.09 -16.56
CA ASP A 83 -14.14 -15.20 -15.49
C ASP A 83 -13.17 -15.29 -14.29
N GLY A 84 -12.20 -14.38 -14.25
CA GLY A 84 -11.18 -14.37 -13.22
C GLY A 84 -11.74 -14.04 -11.83
N ILE A 85 -12.76 -13.18 -11.72
CA ILE A 85 -13.30 -12.76 -10.42
C ILE A 85 -14.06 -13.91 -9.76
N GLU A 86 -14.94 -14.57 -10.52
CA GLU A 86 -15.73 -15.68 -9.99
C GLU A 86 -14.82 -16.85 -9.56
N ALA A 87 -13.83 -17.18 -10.39
CA ALA A 87 -12.89 -18.27 -10.13
C ALA A 87 -12.00 -18.03 -8.90
N VAL A 88 -11.54 -16.80 -8.64
CA VAL A 88 -10.73 -16.52 -7.44
C VAL A 88 -11.58 -16.47 -6.16
N THR A 89 -12.84 -16.03 -6.28
CA THR A 89 -13.79 -15.97 -5.16
C THR A 89 -14.08 -17.36 -4.58
N GLU A 90 -14.10 -18.41 -5.42
CA GLU A 90 -14.25 -19.80 -4.99
C GLU A 90 -13.12 -20.26 -4.02
N LEU A 91 -11.95 -19.60 -4.06
CA LEU A 91 -10.81 -19.91 -3.19
C LEU A 91 -10.77 -19.06 -1.91
N ASP A 92 -11.90 -18.48 -1.51
CA ASP A 92 -12.03 -17.57 -0.36
C ASP A 92 -11.10 -16.33 -0.49
N VAL A 93 -10.73 -15.95 -1.72
CA VAL A 93 -9.98 -14.72 -1.98
C VAL A 93 -10.96 -13.56 -2.01
N SER A 94 -10.85 -12.66 -1.03
CA SER A 94 -11.64 -11.43 -1.02
C SER A 94 -11.16 -10.51 -2.14
N VAL A 95 -12.01 -10.32 -3.14
CA VAL A 95 -11.81 -9.31 -4.17
C VAL A 95 -12.43 -8.02 -3.65
N ASN A 96 -11.68 -6.92 -3.62
CA ASN A 96 -12.24 -5.61 -3.27
C ASN A 96 -13.30 -5.25 -4.32
N ASP A 97 -14.41 -4.64 -3.89
CA ASP A 97 -15.50 -4.18 -4.75
C ASP A 97 -15.01 -3.18 -5.84
N GLU A 98 -13.81 -2.60 -5.64
CA GLU A 98 -13.10 -1.74 -6.60
C GLU A 98 -12.51 -2.46 -7.83
N VAL A 99 -12.34 -3.79 -7.79
CA VAL A 99 -11.85 -4.55 -8.96
C VAL A 99 -13.04 -4.90 -9.86
N MET A 100 -13.21 -4.13 -10.93
CA MET A 100 -14.33 -4.34 -11.87
C MET A 100 -14.11 -5.52 -12.83
N GLU A 101 -12.86 -5.88 -13.11
CA GLU A 101 -12.52 -7.05 -13.93
C GLU A 101 -11.12 -7.58 -13.59
N LEU A 102 -11.00 -8.89 -13.36
CA LEU A 102 -9.71 -9.60 -13.28
C LEU A 102 -9.57 -10.49 -14.52
N ARG A 103 -8.57 -10.21 -15.35
CA ARG A 103 -8.27 -10.98 -16.55
C ARG A 103 -6.98 -11.77 -16.40
N VAL A 104 -7.08 -13.09 -16.45
CA VAL A 104 -5.92 -13.97 -16.42
C VAL A 104 -5.41 -14.19 -17.84
N VAL A 105 -4.11 -13.94 -18.06
CA VAL A 105 -3.44 -14.08 -19.36
C VAL A 105 -2.45 -15.22 -19.29
N GLU A 106 -2.60 -16.20 -20.18
CA GLU A 106 -1.86 -17.46 -20.09
C GLU A 106 -0.57 -17.44 -20.90
N ASN A 107 0.53 -17.82 -20.26
CA ASN A 107 1.78 -18.13 -20.94
C ASN A 107 1.71 -19.51 -21.61
N THR A 108 2.28 -19.60 -22.81
CA THR A 108 2.40 -20.83 -23.59
C THR A 108 3.80 -20.97 -24.18
N ASP A 109 4.08 -22.09 -24.83
CA ASP A 109 5.36 -22.31 -25.53
C ASP A 109 5.64 -21.23 -26.59
N GLU A 110 4.58 -20.64 -27.16
CA GLU A 110 4.65 -19.64 -28.23
C GLU A 110 4.44 -18.20 -27.74
N THR A 111 3.94 -17.98 -26.51
CA THR A 111 3.57 -16.64 -26.01
C THR A 111 3.96 -16.43 -24.56
N HIS A 112 4.64 -15.33 -24.29
CA HIS A 112 4.99 -14.86 -22.95
C HIS A 112 4.33 -13.51 -22.67
N ASN A 113 3.49 -13.46 -21.63
CA ASN A 113 2.79 -12.26 -21.21
C ASN A 113 3.60 -11.55 -20.11
N VAL A 114 3.56 -10.22 -20.12
CA VAL A 114 4.08 -9.36 -19.04
C VAL A 114 3.11 -8.21 -18.79
N VAL A 115 2.87 -7.89 -17.52
CA VAL A 115 1.88 -6.88 -17.10
C VAL A 115 2.57 -5.61 -16.62
N VAL A 116 2.03 -4.44 -16.98
CA VAL A 116 2.50 -3.13 -16.53
C VAL A 116 1.32 -2.20 -16.26
N CYS A 117 1.56 -1.10 -15.54
CA CYS A 117 0.74 0.10 -15.62
C CYS A 117 1.64 1.29 -15.97
N THR A 118 1.62 1.73 -17.22
CA THR A 118 2.53 2.79 -17.69
C THR A 118 2.23 4.13 -17.02
N LEU A 119 0.97 4.40 -16.68
CA LEU A 119 0.51 5.67 -16.12
C LEU A 119 0.76 5.82 -14.61
N CYS A 120 0.64 4.75 -13.84
CA CYS A 120 0.83 4.79 -12.39
C CYS A 120 1.37 3.46 -11.85
N SER A 121 0.48 2.57 -11.41
CA SER A 121 0.80 1.40 -10.59
C SER A 121 -0.36 0.41 -10.44
N CYS A 122 -1.37 0.45 -11.32
CA CYS A 122 -2.51 -0.46 -11.28
C CYS A 122 -2.03 -1.92 -11.20
N TYR A 123 -2.59 -2.68 -10.25
CA TYR A 123 -2.12 -4.01 -9.88
C TYR A 123 -3.25 -4.83 -9.24
N PRO A 124 -3.33 -6.16 -9.43
CA PRO A 124 -4.43 -6.97 -8.92
C PRO A 124 -4.25 -7.31 -7.43
N TRP A 125 -4.55 -6.35 -6.54
CA TRP A 125 -4.22 -6.47 -5.11
C TRP A 125 -4.82 -7.72 -4.45
N ALA A 126 -6.07 -8.06 -4.77
CA ALA A 126 -6.76 -9.23 -4.20
C ALA A 126 -5.95 -10.54 -4.31
N VAL A 127 -5.25 -10.72 -5.43
CA VAL A 127 -4.49 -11.94 -5.72
C VAL A 127 -2.98 -11.78 -5.52
N LEU A 128 -2.42 -10.58 -5.71
CA LEU A 128 -0.97 -10.37 -5.68
C LEU A 128 -0.45 -9.49 -4.54
N GLY A 129 -1.31 -8.95 -3.70
CA GLY A 129 -0.93 -7.94 -2.69
C GLY A 129 -0.56 -6.60 -3.32
N LEU A 130 0.17 -5.76 -2.58
CA LEU A 130 0.66 -4.49 -3.13
C LEU A 130 1.79 -4.71 -4.15
N PRO A 131 1.89 -3.85 -5.18
CA PRO A 131 2.92 -3.97 -6.21
C PRO A 131 4.33 -3.75 -5.63
N PRO A 132 5.33 -4.51 -6.10
CA PRO A 132 6.71 -4.34 -5.66
C PRO A 132 7.27 -2.97 -6.09
N THR A 133 8.30 -2.49 -5.39
CA THR A 133 8.92 -1.18 -5.63
C THR A 133 9.35 -1.00 -7.09
N TRP A 134 9.96 -2.00 -7.70
CA TRP A 134 10.42 -1.94 -9.09
C TRP A 134 9.27 -1.78 -10.09
N TYR A 135 8.09 -2.33 -9.83
CA TYR A 135 6.93 -2.25 -10.72
C TYR A 135 6.40 -0.82 -10.84
N LYS A 136 6.44 -0.08 -9.73
CA LYS A 136 6.01 1.32 -9.63
C LYS A 136 7.03 2.29 -10.24
N SER A 137 8.26 1.83 -10.48
CA SER A 137 9.37 2.67 -10.92
C SER A 137 9.20 3.14 -12.38
N PRO A 138 9.62 4.37 -12.71
CA PRO A 138 9.63 4.84 -14.10
C PRO A 138 10.50 3.96 -15.02
N ALA A 139 11.57 3.36 -14.48
CA ALA A 139 12.48 2.50 -15.23
C ALA A 139 11.75 1.27 -15.80
N TYR A 140 10.95 0.58 -14.99
CA TYR A 140 10.13 -0.53 -15.45
C TYR A 140 9.02 -0.06 -16.39
N ARG A 141 8.22 0.91 -15.93
CA ARG A 141 7.00 1.39 -16.61
C ARG A 141 7.24 1.91 -18.02
N SER A 142 8.38 2.55 -18.26
CA SER A 142 8.72 3.09 -19.59
C SER A 142 9.36 2.06 -20.51
N ARG A 143 10.24 1.19 -20.00
CA ARG A 143 11.03 0.27 -20.82
C ARG A 143 10.26 -0.98 -21.23
N VAL A 144 9.37 -1.51 -20.38
CA VAL A 144 8.69 -2.78 -20.65
C VAL A 144 7.78 -2.72 -21.89
N VAL A 145 7.25 -1.54 -22.24
CA VAL A 145 6.43 -1.34 -23.45
C VAL A 145 7.24 -1.05 -24.72
N ASP A 146 8.52 -0.69 -24.60
CA ASP A 146 9.39 -0.32 -25.72
C ASP A 146 10.39 -1.44 -26.06
N GLU A 147 11.02 -2.02 -25.03
CA GLU A 147 12.07 -3.03 -25.14
C GLU A 147 11.87 -4.23 -24.17
N PRO A 148 10.69 -4.89 -24.15
CA PRO A 148 10.34 -5.90 -23.14
C PRO A 148 11.37 -7.02 -23.02
N ARG A 149 11.85 -7.56 -24.15
CA ARG A 149 12.84 -8.66 -24.16
C ARG A 149 14.18 -8.26 -23.56
N ALA A 150 14.64 -7.04 -23.81
CA ALA A 150 15.90 -6.55 -23.27
C ALA A 150 15.76 -6.33 -21.76
N LEU A 151 14.66 -5.71 -21.32
CA LEU A 151 14.36 -5.51 -19.90
C LEU A 151 14.26 -6.84 -19.13
N LEU A 152 13.53 -7.83 -19.66
CA LEU A 152 13.39 -9.15 -19.03
C LEU A 152 14.74 -9.85 -18.85
N ARG A 153 15.59 -9.83 -19.89
CA ARG A 153 16.93 -10.41 -19.81
C ARG A 153 17.84 -9.66 -18.85
N ASP A 154 17.91 -8.34 -18.98
CA ASP A 154 18.95 -7.54 -18.34
C ASP A 154 18.65 -7.27 -16.85
N GLU A 155 17.37 -7.20 -16.45
CA GLU A 155 16.95 -6.85 -15.07
C GLU A 155 16.37 -8.04 -14.29
N PHE A 156 15.82 -9.05 -14.97
CA PHE A 156 15.12 -10.19 -14.35
C PHE A 156 15.70 -11.56 -14.74
N ASP A 157 16.85 -11.57 -15.42
CA ASP A 157 17.54 -12.78 -15.88
C ASP A 157 16.62 -13.76 -16.66
N THR A 158 15.58 -13.22 -17.32
CA THR A 158 14.58 -14.00 -18.07
C THR A 158 14.88 -13.91 -19.56
N GLU A 159 15.55 -14.94 -20.09
CA GLU A 159 15.85 -15.07 -21.50
C GLU A 159 14.74 -15.79 -22.26
N LEU A 160 14.20 -15.13 -23.27
CA LEU A 160 13.16 -15.69 -24.15
C LEU A 160 13.74 -15.96 -25.53
N ASP A 161 13.47 -17.14 -26.09
CA ASP A 161 13.84 -17.47 -27.47
C ASP A 161 13.20 -16.46 -28.46
N ASP A 162 13.87 -16.19 -29.57
CA ASP A 162 13.40 -15.24 -30.60
C ASP A 162 12.05 -15.64 -31.21
N SER A 163 11.67 -16.92 -31.13
CA SER A 163 10.39 -17.44 -31.65
C SER A 163 9.18 -17.23 -30.73
N VAL A 164 9.38 -16.87 -29.46
CA VAL A 164 8.29 -16.64 -28.49
C VAL A 164 7.71 -15.24 -28.66
N ASP A 165 6.42 -15.09 -28.94
CA ASP A 165 5.80 -13.77 -28.94
C ASP A 165 5.73 -13.18 -27.52
N VAL A 166 6.05 -11.90 -27.36
CA VAL A 166 5.95 -11.21 -26.06
C VAL A 166 4.78 -10.24 -26.09
N GLU A 167 3.77 -10.49 -25.27
CA GLU A 167 2.59 -9.65 -25.13
C GLU A 167 2.67 -8.80 -23.86
N VAL A 168 2.66 -7.48 -24.03
CA VAL A 168 2.69 -6.52 -22.92
C VAL A 168 1.27 -6.02 -22.65
N TRP A 169 0.79 -6.24 -21.44
CA TRP A 169 -0.54 -5.85 -20.99
C TRP A 169 -0.47 -4.60 -20.11
N ASP A 170 -0.85 -3.45 -20.69
CA ASP A 170 -0.85 -2.17 -19.99
C ASP A 170 -2.21 -1.91 -19.30
N SER A 171 -2.19 -1.88 -17.97
CA SER A 171 -3.34 -1.68 -17.09
C SER A 171 -3.74 -0.20 -17.04
N ASN A 172 -4.25 0.31 -18.16
CA ASN A 172 -4.67 1.70 -18.33
C ASN A 172 -6.21 1.91 -18.21
N SER A 173 -6.92 0.88 -17.75
CA SER A 173 -8.36 0.88 -17.49
C SER A 173 -8.63 0.19 -16.14
N GLU A 174 -9.90 -0.07 -15.84
CA GLU A 174 -10.35 -0.73 -14.61
C GLU A 174 -10.02 -2.24 -14.59
N VAL A 175 -9.63 -2.81 -15.75
CA VAL A 175 -9.19 -4.20 -15.85
C VAL A 175 -7.86 -4.38 -15.12
N ARG A 176 -7.74 -5.47 -14.36
CA ARG A 176 -6.48 -5.91 -13.74
C ARG A 176 -6.05 -7.23 -14.36
N TYR A 177 -4.75 -7.35 -14.63
CA TYR A 177 -4.18 -8.54 -15.26
C TYR A 177 -3.34 -9.35 -14.28
N MET A 178 -3.44 -10.67 -14.37
CA MET A 178 -2.52 -11.61 -13.72
C MET A 178 -2.05 -12.63 -14.76
N VAL A 179 -0.75 -12.92 -14.79
CA VAL A 179 -0.21 -13.96 -15.66
C VAL A 179 -0.48 -15.33 -15.04
N LEU A 180 -0.97 -16.27 -15.83
CA LEU A 180 -0.94 -17.70 -15.53
C LEU A 180 0.36 -18.28 -16.12
N PRO A 181 1.41 -18.49 -15.31
CA PRO A 181 2.66 -19.03 -15.81
C PRO A 181 2.51 -20.50 -16.22
N GLN A 182 3.41 -20.98 -17.08
CA GLN A 182 3.48 -22.39 -17.42
C GLN A 182 3.96 -23.21 -16.21
N ARG A 183 3.40 -24.41 -16.05
CA ARG A 183 3.84 -25.37 -15.04
C ARG A 183 5.24 -25.88 -15.40
N PRO A 184 6.22 -25.83 -14.48
CA PRO A 184 7.56 -26.37 -14.74
C PRO A 184 7.54 -27.88 -15.00
N GLU A 185 8.42 -28.34 -15.90
CA GLU A 185 8.65 -29.77 -16.12
C GLU A 185 9.15 -30.47 -14.83
N GLY A 186 8.85 -31.76 -14.69
CA GLY A 186 9.32 -32.55 -13.54
C GLY A 186 8.52 -32.33 -12.26
N THR A 187 7.40 -31.60 -12.34
CA THR A 187 6.52 -31.34 -11.20
C THR A 187 5.27 -32.22 -11.20
N GLU A 188 5.17 -33.22 -12.09
CA GLU A 188 3.95 -34.00 -12.36
C GLU A 188 3.39 -34.72 -11.12
N GLU A 189 4.28 -35.11 -10.20
CA GLU A 189 3.91 -35.83 -8.97
C GLU A 189 3.63 -34.91 -7.77
N LEU A 190 3.86 -33.59 -7.89
CA LEU A 190 3.62 -32.64 -6.81
C LEU A 190 2.13 -32.43 -6.55
N SER A 191 1.77 -32.28 -5.29
CA SER A 191 0.44 -31.85 -4.87
C SER A 191 0.20 -30.38 -5.20
N GLU A 192 -1.07 -29.97 -5.20
CA GLU A 192 -1.45 -28.56 -5.42
C GLU A 192 -0.78 -27.60 -4.43
N ALA A 193 -0.64 -28.01 -3.15
CA ALA A 193 0.06 -27.20 -2.15
C ALA A 193 1.55 -27.05 -2.46
N GLU A 194 2.21 -28.14 -2.88
CA GLU A 194 3.63 -28.10 -3.27
C GLU A 194 3.85 -27.32 -4.57
N LEU A 195 2.89 -27.36 -5.50
CA LEU A 195 2.92 -26.55 -6.72
C LEU A 195 2.79 -25.06 -6.42
N ALA A 196 1.92 -24.68 -5.47
CA ALA A 196 1.75 -23.29 -5.06
C ALA A 196 3.06 -22.71 -4.49
N GLU A 197 3.89 -23.52 -3.84
CA GLU A 197 5.20 -23.09 -3.33
C GLU A 197 6.21 -22.75 -4.45
N LEU A 198 5.98 -23.21 -5.69
CA LEU A 198 6.81 -22.89 -6.85
C LEU A 198 6.43 -21.57 -7.52
N VAL A 199 5.21 -21.07 -7.27
CA VAL A 199 4.69 -19.89 -7.97
C VAL A 199 5.22 -18.62 -7.31
N SER A 200 6.11 -17.91 -8.00
CA SER A 200 6.59 -16.60 -7.55
C SER A 200 5.64 -15.48 -7.95
N ARG A 201 5.71 -14.36 -7.22
CA ARG A 201 5.04 -13.10 -7.62
C ARG A 201 5.50 -12.67 -9.01
N ASN A 202 6.79 -12.74 -9.30
CA ASN A 202 7.38 -12.33 -10.57
C ASN A 202 6.83 -13.15 -11.75
N ALA A 203 6.62 -14.45 -11.60
CA ALA A 203 6.00 -15.29 -12.61
C ALA A 203 4.54 -14.88 -12.89
N MET A 204 3.81 -14.44 -11.87
CA MET A 204 2.43 -13.93 -12.00
C MET A 204 2.35 -12.49 -12.53
N ILE A 205 3.45 -11.74 -12.54
CA ILE A 205 3.58 -10.47 -13.28
C ILE A 205 4.07 -10.72 -14.71
N GLY A 206 4.76 -11.84 -14.94
CA GLY A 206 5.36 -12.19 -16.22
C GLY A 206 6.79 -11.69 -16.40
N VAL A 207 7.47 -11.31 -15.32
CA VAL A 207 8.90 -10.94 -15.38
C VAL A 207 9.85 -12.10 -15.15
N GLU A 208 9.32 -13.28 -14.80
CA GLU A 208 10.07 -14.53 -14.57
C GLU A 208 9.42 -15.70 -15.32
N ARG A 209 10.24 -16.67 -15.75
CA ARG A 209 9.78 -18.02 -16.15
C ARG A 209 10.15 -19.06 -15.10
N LEU A 210 9.18 -19.88 -14.71
CA LEU A 210 9.40 -20.95 -13.75
C LEU A 210 10.09 -22.14 -14.43
N GLY A 211 11.17 -22.65 -13.85
CA GLY A 211 11.85 -23.88 -14.30
C GLY A 211 13.09 -23.70 -15.18
N ASP A 212 13.41 -22.48 -15.63
CA ASP A 212 14.56 -22.20 -16.51
C ASP A 212 15.94 -22.19 -15.81
N GLY A 213 16.06 -22.81 -14.62
CA GLY A 213 17.33 -22.94 -13.90
C GLY A 213 17.88 -21.64 -13.30
N GLY A 214 17.15 -20.52 -13.42
CA GLY A 214 17.30 -19.39 -12.51
C GLY A 214 17.06 -19.89 -11.10
N SER A 215 18.01 -19.66 -10.19
CA SER A 215 17.69 -19.80 -8.77
C SER A 215 16.41 -19.04 -8.52
N ILE A 216 15.47 -19.60 -7.74
CA ILE A 216 14.39 -18.84 -7.11
C ILE A 216 15.05 -17.59 -6.55
N ALA A 217 14.98 -16.49 -7.29
CA ALA A 217 15.76 -15.31 -6.97
C ALA A 217 15.07 -14.76 -5.74
N SER A 218 15.76 -14.85 -4.61
CA SER A 218 15.40 -14.06 -3.45
C SER A 218 15.59 -12.61 -3.89
N ASP A 219 14.50 -11.99 -4.31
CA ASP A 219 14.48 -10.64 -4.85
C ASP A 219 14.98 -9.65 -3.80
N GLY A 220 16.02 -8.92 -4.18
CA GLY A 220 16.69 -7.97 -3.30
C GLY A 220 17.79 -7.22 -4.02
N GLY A 221 17.40 -6.15 -4.73
CA GLY A 221 18.22 -4.95 -4.80
C GLY A 221 18.92 -4.65 -6.12
N ALA A 222 18.61 -3.45 -6.61
CA ALA A 222 19.36 -2.67 -7.58
C ALA A 222 20.89 -2.85 -7.48
N ARG A 223 21.55 -2.96 -8.64
CA ARG A 223 23.00 -2.71 -8.75
C ARG A 223 23.27 -1.47 -9.60
N ALA A 224 23.60 -0.39 -8.89
CA ALA A 224 24.38 0.70 -9.45
C ALA A 224 25.79 0.21 -9.83
N ALA A 225 26.30 0.79 -10.92
CA ALA A 225 27.61 0.70 -11.57
C ALA A 225 28.80 0.10 -10.77
N ASP A 226 29.54 -0.80 -11.42
CA ASP A 226 30.96 -0.54 -11.74
C ASP A 226 31.54 -1.57 -12.73
N ALA A 227 32.27 -1.07 -13.72
CA ALA A 227 32.99 -1.85 -14.73
C ALA A 227 34.44 -2.14 -14.29
N ALA A 228 34.89 -3.40 -14.44
CA ALA A 228 36.23 -3.73 -14.95
C ALA A 228 36.53 -5.26 -14.98
N GLY A 229 36.85 -5.77 -16.18
CA GLY A 229 37.98 -6.72 -16.38
C GLY A 229 37.74 -8.23 -16.25
N ALA A 230 37.56 -8.90 -17.41
CA ALA A 230 37.74 -10.34 -17.64
C ALA A 230 39.25 -10.75 -17.56
N PRO A 231 39.70 -12.05 -17.68
CA PRO A 231 38.95 -13.22 -18.20
C PRO A 231 39.23 -14.64 -17.60
N ASP A 232 38.38 -15.58 -18.04
CA ASP A 232 38.55 -17.03 -18.28
C ASP A 232 39.08 -18.01 -17.21
N ALA A 233 38.21 -18.93 -16.79
CA ALA A 233 38.60 -20.33 -16.53
C ALA A 233 37.39 -21.29 -16.65
N LYS A 234 37.51 -22.27 -17.56
CA LYS A 234 36.65 -23.45 -17.66
C LYS A 234 36.80 -24.35 -16.44
N THR A 235 35.71 -24.93 -15.94
CA THR A 235 35.74 -26.24 -15.28
C THR A 235 34.38 -26.93 -15.32
N ASP A 236 34.42 -28.22 -15.65
CA ASP A 236 33.32 -29.17 -15.75
C ASP A 236 32.50 -29.33 -14.46
N ALA A 237 31.22 -29.66 -14.64
CA ALA A 237 30.27 -30.02 -13.59
C ALA A 237 30.68 -31.28 -12.80
N PRO A 238 30.12 -31.43 -11.59
CA PRO A 238 29.31 -32.61 -11.36
C PRO A 238 27.98 -32.32 -10.67
N THR A 239 26.96 -33.06 -11.10
CA THR A 239 25.65 -33.27 -10.49
C THR A 239 25.76 -33.54 -8.98
N ALA A 240 25.03 -32.77 -8.17
CA ALA A 240 24.89 -32.99 -6.73
C ALA A 240 23.41 -33.12 -6.35
N ASP A 241 23.14 -34.17 -5.59
CA ASP A 241 21.85 -34.60 -5.06
C ASP A 241 21.06 -33.49 -4.36
N ILE A 242 19.77 -33.38 -4.67
CA ILE A 242 18.81 -32.53 -3.95
C ILE A 242 18.42 -33.26 -2.66
N ASP A 243 18.98 -32.79 -1.54
CA ASP A 243 18.58 -33.21 -0.19
C ASP A 243 17.26 -32.52 0.17
N THR A 244 16.15 -33.25 0.03
CA THR A 244 14.81 -32.86 0.47
C THR A 244 14.72 -32.94 1.99
N ALA A 245 15.33 -31.98 2.68
CA ALA A 245 15.17 -31.78 4.12
C ALA A 245 14.32 -30.53 4.36
N ALA A 246 13.04 -30.76 4.62
CA ALA A 246 12.02 -29.80 5.01
C ALA A 246 12.56 -28.65 5.89
N LYS A 247 12.57 -27.45 5.32
CA LYS A 247 12.58 -26.21 6.10
C LYS A 247 11.18 -25.60 5.98
N PRO A 248 10.50 -25.27 7.08
CA PRO A 248 9.23 -24.57 7.02
C PRO A 248 9.46 -23.20 6.39
N VAL A 249 8.68 -22.89 5.35
CA VAL A 249 8.69 -21.59 4.65
C VAL A 249 8.30 -20.49 5.64
N PRO A 250 9.05 -19.37 5.71
CA PRO A 250 8.70 -18.22 6.54
C PRO A 250 7.35 -17.62 6.14
N ARG A 251 6.50 -17.32 7.12
CA ARG A 251 5.20 -16.65 6.96
C ARG A 251 5.32 -15.12 6.77
N ALA A 252 6.40 -14.68 6.16
CA ALA A 252 6.65 -13.27 5.90
C ALA A 252 7.41 -13.18 4.59
N ASP A 253 6.89 -12.35 3.71
CA ASP A 253 7.47 -11.94 2.45
C ASP A 253 8.96 -11.68 2.67
N ALA A 254 9.82 -12.31 1.87
CA ALA A 254 11.26 -12.01 1.91
C ALA A 254 11.58 -10.58 1.42
N ASP A 255 10.55 -9.82 1.04
CA ASP A 255 10.56 -8.48 0.45
C ASP A 255 10.70 -7.33 1.47
N GLY A 256 10.71 -7.63 2.78
CA GLY A 256 10.69 -6.60 3.83
C GLY A 256 9.28 -6.09 4.14
N PRO A 257 9.13 -4.99 4.90
CA PRO A 257 7.81 -4.47 5.23
C PRO A 257 7.10 -3.90 3.98
N THR A 258 5.80 -4.13 3.86
CA THR A 258 4.93 -3.61 2.78
C THR A 258 5.09 -2.11 2.55
N PHE A 259 5.32 -1.36 3.64
CA PHE A 259 5.66 0.05 3.63
C PHE A 259 6.99 0.29 4.35
N ALA A 260 7.89 1.05 3.73
CA ALA A 260 9.18 1.37 4.33
C ALA A 260 9.07 2.31 5.55
N GLU A 261 8.04 3.17 5.57
CA GLU A 261 7.80 4.12 6.65
C GLU A 261 6.31 4.25 7.01
N PRO A 262 5.96 4.53 8.28
CA PRO A 262 4.55 4.61 8.72
C PRO A 262 3.71 5.70 8.05
N TRP A 263 4.33 6.74 7.49
CA TRP A 263 3.59 7.78 6.78
C TRP A 263 3.14 7.32 5.39
N MET A 264 3.87 6.38 4.78
CA MET A 264 3.51 5.77 3.49
C MET A 264 2.23 4.95 3.66
N ALA A 265 2.20 4.06 4.65
CA ALA A 265 1.03 3.26 5.02
C ALA A 265 -0.19 4.16 5.31
N ARG A 266 0.01 5.24 6.09
CA ARG A 266 -1.05 6.20 6.41
C ARG A 266 -1.58 6.92 5.17
N SER A 267 -0.70 7.37 4.27
CA SER A 267 -1.11 8.08 3.05
C SER A 267 -1.91 7.17 2.13
N PHE A 268 -1.47 5.92 1.96
CA PHE A 268 -2.18 4.88 1.25
C PHE A 268 -3.56 4.61 1.88
N ALA A 269 -3.60 4.35 3.17
CA ALA A 269 -4.83 3.98 3.87
C ALA A 269 -5.85 5.11 3.90
N LEU A 270 -5.41 6.36 4.01
CA LEU A 270 -6.30 7.51 3.89
C LEU A 270 -6.93 7.61 2.50
N ALA A 271 -6.15 7.40 1.43
CA ALA A 271 -6.70 7.44 0.08
C ALA A 271 -7.76 6.35 -0.12
N VAL A 272 -7.44 5.10 0.24
CA VAL A 272 -8.37 3.95 0.13
C VAL A 272 -9.62 4.13 0.99
N ALA A 273 -9.48 4.61 2.23
CA ALA A 273 -10.63 4.80 3.13
C ALA A 273 -11.53 5.99 2.73
N LEU A 274 -11.05 6.91 1.89
CA LEU A 274 -11.78 8.10 1.47
C LEU A 274 -12.47 7.94 0.12
N THR A 275 -12.00 7.00 -0.70
CA THR A 275 -12.62 6.68 -1.98
C THR A 275 -13.92 5.93 -1.77
N ASP A 276 -14.92 6.28 -2.57
CA ASP A 276 -16.29 5.82 -2.46
C ASP A 276 -16.91 5.84 -3.86
N GLU A 277 -17.10 4.66 -4.45
CA GLU A 277 -17.62 4.50 -5.82
C GLU A 277 -19.05 5.05 -5.98
N ASP A 278 -19.80 5.16 -4.87
CA ASP A 278 -21.16 5.72 -4.87
C ASP A 278 -21.19 7.25 -4.76
N ASP A 279 -20.06 7.92 -4.52
CA ASP A 279 -19.96 9.38 -4.44
C ASP A 279 -19.20 9.99 -5.62
N PRO A 280 -19.91 10.57 -6.61
CA PRO A 280 -19.29 11.22 -7.76
C PRO A 280 -18.33 12.34 -7.33
N GLY A 281 -17.06 12.22 -7.71
CA GLY A 281 -16.01 13.11 -7.26
C GLY A 281 -15.23 12.55 -6.08
N ARG A 282 -15.56 11.39 -5.51
CA ARG A 282 -14.68 10.66 -4.57
C ARG A 282 -14.41 9.24 -5.03
N THR A 283 -14.58 8.93 -6.30
CA THR A 283 -14.28 7.58 -6.83
C THR A 283 -12.78 7.28 -6.79
N TRP A 284 -12.42 6.00 -6.89
CA TRP A 284 -11.02 5.60 -7.03
C TRP A 284 -10.38 6.24 -8.27
N ASP A 285 -11.10 6.28 -9.39
CA ASP A 285 -10.64 6.88 -10.65
C ASP A 285 -10.33 8.38 -10.52
N ASP A 286 -11.11 9.10 -9.71
CA ASP A 286 -10.87 10.50 -9.39
C ASP A 286 -9.53 10.67 -8.66
N PHE A 287 -9.23 9.81 -7.69
CA PHE A 287 -7.95 9.83 -6.97
C PHE A 287 -6.79 9.37 -7.87
N GLN A 288 -6.99 8.31 -8.65
CA GLN A 288 -5.99 7.79 -9.58
C GLN A 288 -5.56 8.87 -10.58
N SER A 289 -6.50 9.68 -11.08
CA SER A 289 -6.19 10.80 -11.99
C SER A 289 -5.29 11.86 -11.33
N GLU A 290 -5.51 12.16 -10.05
CA GLU A 290 -4.64 13.05 -9.28
C GLU A 290 -3.24 12.45 -9.07
N LEU A 291 -3.16 11.14 -8.81
CA LEU A 291 -1.90 10.43 -8.65
C LEU A 291 -1.08 10.42 -9.94
N VAL A 292 -1.70 10.13 -11.08
CA VAL A 292 -1.03 10.20 -12.40
C VAL A 292 -0.47 11.62 -12.61
N THR A 293 -1.27 12.65 -12.33
CA THR A 293 -0.82 14.04 -12.43
C THR A 293 0.36 14.34 -11.49
N ALA A 294 0.37 13.80 -10.26
CA ALA A 294 1.48 13.96 -9.33
C ALA A 294 2.76 13.27 -9.80
N LEU A 295 2.65 12.06 -10.35
CA LEU A 295 3.78 11.30 -10.89
C LEU A 295 4.39 11.99 -12.12
N ASP A 296 3.56 12.53 -13.02
CA ASP A 296 4.02 13.27 -14.20
C ASP A 296 4.70 14.61 -13.85
N ALA A 297 4.29 15.23 -12.74
CA ALA A 297 4.91 16.47 -12.25
C ALA A 297 6.31 16.25 -11.66
N ASN A 298 6.64 15.03 -11.25
CA ASN A 298 7.96 14.66 -10.71
C ASN A 298 8.56 13.43 -11.43
N PRO A 299 8.89 13.54 -12.73
CA PRO A 299 9.38 12.41 -13.52
C PRO A 299 10.84 12.02 -13.17
N GLY A 300 11.49 12.77 -12.25
CA GLY A 300 12.93 12.74 -11.99
C GLY A 300 13.33 12.24 -10.59
N ALA A 301 12.47 11.50 -9.89
CA ALA A 301 12.89 10.72 -8.73
C ALA A 301 13.87 9.61 -9.17
N GLU A 302 15.15 9.96 -9.33
CA GLU A 302 16.19 9.15 -10.01
C GLU A 302 16.44 7.77 -9.36
N ALA A 303 15.82 7.44 -8.23
CA ALA A 303 15.94 6.13 -7.58
C ALA A 303 14.67 5.27 -7.68
N GLY A 304 13.52 5.79 -8.13
CA GLY A 304 12.26 5.06 -8.08
C GLY A 304 11.96 4.51 -6.67
N SER A 305 12.38 5.23 -5.62
CA SER A 305 12.28 4.77 -4.25
C SER A 305 10.82 4.80 -3.79
N ASP A 306 10.47 3.95 -2.82
CA ASP A 306 9.12 3.98 -2.25
C ASP A 306 8.78 5.36 -1.63
N ALA A 307 9.78 6.10 -1.12
CA ALA A 307 9.57 7.44 -0.60
C ALA A 307 9.13 8.45 -1.68
N ASP A 308 9.69 8.36 -2.88
CA ASP A 308 9.30 9.25 -3.99
C ASP A 308 7.89 8.93 -4.48
N TYR A 309 7.59 7.64 -4.63
CA TYR A 309 6.29 7.16 -5.07
C TYR A 309 5.18 7.50 -4.07
N TYR A 310 5.38 7.19 -2.78
CA TYR A 310 4.40 7.55 -1.76
C TYR A 310 4.36 9.05 -1.48
N GLY A 311 5.44 9.78 -1.81
CA GLY A 311 5.42 11.24 -1.86
C GLY A 311 4.43 11.77 -2.89
N ALA A 312 4.37 11.16 -4.08
CA ALA A 312 3.37 11.47 -5.10
C ALA A 312 1.95 11.10 -4.64
N TRP A 313 1.77 10.00 -3.90
CA TRP A 313 0.49 9.67 -3.26
C TRP A 313 0.03 10.73 -2.27
N LEU A 314 0.94 11.17 -1.39
CA LEU A 314 0.62 12.19 -0.41
C LEU A 314 0.27 13.51 -1.10
N ALA A 315 1.05 13.93 -2.10
CA ALA A 315 0.75 15.14 -2.87
C ALA A 315 -0.59 15.06 -3.63
N ALA A 316 -0.90 13.89 -4.22
CA ALA A 316 -2.19 13.65 -4.86
C ALA A 316 -3.35 13.68 -3.86
N LEU A 317 -3.17 13.06 -2.68
CA LEU A 317 -4.16 13.07 -1.61
C LEU A 317 -4.41 14.49 -1.07
N GLU A 318 -3.35 15.28 -0.88
CA GLU A 318 -3.46 16.69 -0.48
C GLU A 318 -4.35 17.46 -1.47
N ARG A 319 -4.04 17.41 -2.76
CA ARG A 319 -4.85 18.07 -3.81
C ARG A 319 -6.26 17.53 -3.87
N PHE A 320 -6.41 16.21 -3.83
CA PHE A 320 -7.70 15.55 -3.86
C PHE A 320 -8.63 16.09 -2.76
N LEU A 321 -8.11 16.25 -1.54
CA LEU A 321 -8.88 16.73 -0.39
C LEU A 321 -9.11 18.24 -0.38
N THR A 322 -8.14 19.04 -0.82
CA THR A 322 -8.30 20.50 -0.87
C THR A 322 -9.25 20.93 -1.97
N ASP A 323 -9.14 20.35 -3.16
CA ASP A 323 -9.95 20.72 -4.34
C ASP A 323 -11.42 20.34 -4.17
N ARG A 324 -11.71 19.43 -3.22
CA ARG A 324 -13.04 18.96 -2.86
C ARG A 324 -13.56 19.58 -1.56
N ASP A 325 -12.87 20.60 -1.03
CA ASP A 325 -13.21 21.30 0.23
C ASP A 325 -13.30 20.37 1.46
N LEU A 326 -12.77 19.15 1.38
CA LEU A 326 -12.72 18.19 2.48
C LEU A 326 -11.68 18.59 3.52
N VAL A 327 -10.64 19.31 3.12
CA VAL A 327 -9.63 19.90 3.98
C VAL A 327 -9.41 21.36 3.57
N ASP A 328 -9.47 22.28 4.53
CA ASP A 328 -9.15 23.68 4.28
C ASP A 328 -7.63 23.88 4.25
N ASP A 329 -7.15 24.65 3.26
CA ASP A 329 -5.73 24.90 3.00
C ASP A 329 -4.98 25.51 4.21
N ALA A 330 -5.60 26.49 4.88
CA ALA A 330 -4.99 27.18 6.00
C ALA A 330 -4.98 26.29 7.25
N ALA A 331 -6.07 25.55 7.47
CA ALA A 331 -6.16 24.56 8.54
C ALA A 331 -5.13 23.44 8.34
N PHE A 332 -4.93 22.98 7.10
CA PHE A 332 -3.92 21.97 6.78
C PHE A 332 -2.52 22.44 7.11
N VAL A 333 -2.11 23.62 6.64
CA VAL A 333 -0.77 24.16 6.93
C VAL A 333 -0.57 24.32 8.43
N ALA A 334 -1.53 24.92 9.14
CA ALA A 334 -1.43 25.09 10.59
C ALA A 334 -1.32 23.74 11.32
N ARG A 335 -2.08 22.73 10.90
CA ARG A 335 -2.05 21.39 11.50
C ARG A 335 -0.72 20.68 11.24
N THR A 336 -0.21 20.78 10.01
CA THR A 336 1.08 20.22 9.60
C THR A 336 2.22 20.85 10.40
N THR A 337 2.25 22.17 10.55
CA THR A 337 3.24 22.88 11.38
C THR A 337 3.17 22.42 12.84
N ALA A 338 1.97 22.29 13.41
CA ALA A 338 1.82 21.82 14.79
C ALA A 338 2.37 20.39 15.02
N PHE A 339 2.28 19.50 14.03
CA PHE A 339 2.94 18.20 14.11
C PHE A 339 4.46 18.29 13.96
N ALA A 340 4.94 19.11 13.03
CA ALA A 340 6.38 19.29 12.78
C ALA A 340 7.11 19.90 13.99
N ASP A 341 6.46 20.86 14.66
CA ASP A 341 6.98 21.51 15.87
C ASP A 341 6.83 20.64 17.14
N GLY A 342 6.06 19.56 17.06
CA GLY A 342 5.79 18.64 18.16
C GLY A 342 4.69 19.10 19.14
N ASP A 343 3.94 20.15 18.80
CA ASP A 343 2.75 20.59 19.55
C ASP A 343 1.62 19.56 19.50
N ARG A 344 1.58 18.74 18.44
CA ARG A 344 0.73 17.55 18.31
C ARG A 344 1.58 16.31 18.07
N SER A 345 1.05 15.14 18.41
CA SER A 345 1.77 13.87 18.26
C SER A 345 0.85 12.73 17.88
N ALA A 346 1.44 11.61 17.46
CA ALA A 346 0.70 10.42 17.03
C ALA A 346 -0.19 9.78 18.12
N HIS A 347 -0.03 10.19 19.39
CA HIS A 347 -0.88 9.72 20.49
C HIS A 347 -2.37 10.04 20.29
N GLU A 348 -2.69 11.07 19.48
CA GLU A 348 -4.09 11.38 19.17
C GLU A 348 -4.82 10.31 18.35
N PHE A 349 -4.08 9.36 17.76
CA PHE A 349 -4.63 8.24 17.00
C PHE A 349 -4.69 6.94 17.81
N VAL A 350 -4.23 6.93 19.06
CA VAL A 350 -4.23 5.73 19.91
C VAL A 350 -5.47 5.73 20.81
N GLU A 351 -6.29 4.68 20.71
CA GLU A 351 -7.50 4.53 21.52
C GLU A 351 -7.17 4.48 23.03
N GLY A 352 -7.78 5.39 23.81
CA GLY A 352 -7.70 5.39 25.28
C GLY A 352 -6.75 6.39 25.95
N ASP A 353 -6.14 7.33 25.22
CA ASP A 353 -5.30 8.39 25.80
C ASP A 353 -6.13 9.66 26.15
N PRO A 354 -5.98 10.30 27.34
CA PRO A 354 -6.86 11.38 27.82
C PRO A 354 -6.77 12.72 27.06
N HIS A 355 -5.98 12.80 25.99
CA HIS A 355 -5.86 14.00 25.18
C HIS A 355 -6.95 14.13 24.11
N ALA A 356 -7.84 13.14 23.98
CA ALA A 356 -9.12 13.31 23.31
C ALA A 356 -10.00 14.30 24.11
N HIS A 357 -10.12 15.52 23.58
CA HIS A 357 -11.01 16.60 24.04
C HIS A 357 -10.59 17.37 25.30
N ALA A 358 -9.48 18.11 25.21
CA ALA A 358 -9.27 19.27 26.08
C ALA A 358 -9.73 20.56 25.39
N ASP A 359 -11.02 20.68 25.05
CA ASP A 359 -11.67 21.98 24.77
C ASP A 359 -13.20 21.86 24.71
N ARG A 360 -13.83 21.63 25.86
CA ARG A 360 -15.21 22.06 26.12
C ARG A 360 -15.34 22.50 27.57
N LEU A 361 -15.00 23.76 27.85
CA LEU A 361 -15.60 24.49 28.96
C LEU A 361 -16.97 25.01 28.51
N PRO A 362 -18.01 24.93 29.36
CA PRO A 362 -19.06 25.92 29.37
C PRO A 362 -18.87 26.83 30.59
N GLU A 363 -18.55 28.09 30.32
CA GLU A 363 -18.68 29.16 31.31
C GLU A 363 -20.16 29.45 31.60
N GLY A 364 -20.47 29.64 32.88
CA GLY A 364 -21.47 30.59 33.35
C GLY A 364 -22.85 30.06 33.70
N HIS A 365 -23.17 30.03 35.00
CA HIS A 365 -24.10 30.99 35.61
C HIS A 365 -24.08 30.89 37.15
N ALA A 366 -23.91 32.04 37.78
CA ALA A 366 -23.83 32.25 39.22
C ALA A 366 -25.20 32.54 39.87
N ASP A 367 -25.16 32.69 41.20
CA ASP A 367 -26.21 33.05 42.19
C ASP A 367 -26.97 31.84 42.77
N GLY A 368 -27.06 31.61 44.08
CA GLY A 368 -26.80 32.41 45.27
C GLY A 368 -27.83 32.02 46.35
N ALA A 369 -27.43 32.02 47.63
CA ALA A 369 -28.20 31.94 48.89
C ALA A 369 -27.81 30.74 49.78
N HIS A 370 -27.04 30.90 50.86
CA HIS A 370 -27.28 31.58 52.15
C HIS A 370 -27.79 30.64 53.28
N HIS A 371 -27.05 30.67 54.40
CA HIS A 371 -27.45 30.34 55.80
C HIS A 371 -27.55 28.84 56.19
N HIS A 372 -27.23 28.36 57.39
CA HIS A 372 -26.85 28.94 58.68
C HIS A 372 -26.21 27.86 59.60
N HIS A 373 -25.47 28.33 60.61
CA HIS A 373 -24.85 27.67 61.77
C HIS A 373 -25.61 26.54 62.52
N GLY A 374 -24.85 25.69 63.23
CA GLY A 374 -25.14 25.38 64.65
C GLY A 374 -24.98 23.92 65.14
N ASP A 375 -23.93 23.70 65.94
CA ASP A 375 -23.82 22.91 67.19
C ASP A 375 -24.48 21.52 67.38
N GLY A 376 -23.72 20.63 68.03
CA GLY A 376 -24.26 19.84 69.15
C GLY A 376 -24.03 18.33 69.16
N ASP A 377 -23.24 17.90 70.16
CA ASP A 377 -22.94 16.55 70.66
C ASP A 377 -24.04 15.47 70.64
N GLY A 378 -23.63 14.18 70.60
CA GLY A 378 -24.45 13.10 71.16
C GLY A 378 -24.18 11.64 70.72
N HIS A 379 -23.21 10.99 71.36
CA HIS A 379 -23.22 9.59 71.85
C HIS A 379 -23.70 8.36 71.01
N SER A 380 -22.73 7.47 70.78
CA SER A 380 -22.64 6.09 71.31
C SER A 380 -23.01 4.84 70.47
N HIS A 381 -22.01 3.95 70.44
CA HIS A 381 -22.01 2.48 70.54
C HIS A 381 -22.50 1.58 69.39
N GLY A 382 -21.66 0.58 69.07
CA GLY A 382 -22.14 -0.70 68.55
C GLY A 382 -21.17 -1.54 67.71
N HIS A 383 -20.08 -2.02 68.34
CA HIS A 383 -19.49 -3.37 68.16
C HIS A 383 -19.03 -3.89 66.79
N GLY A 384 -17.72 -4.16 66.70
CA GLY A 384 -17.13 -5.18 65.83
C GLY A 384 -16.88 -6.49 66.58
N ASP A 385 -17.00 -7.59 65.83
CA ASP A 385 -16.43 -8.93 66.03
C ASP A 385 -15.98 -9.35 64.61
N GLY A 386 -14.85 -10.01 64.34
CA GLY A 386 -14.06 -10.88 65.21
C GLY A 386 -13.88 -12.25 64.51
N ALA A 387 -12.90 -12.32 63.60
CA ALA A 387 -12.11 -13.45 63.08
C ALA A 387 -12.55 -14.93 63.24
N ASN A 388 -12.54 -15.68 62.12
CA ASN A 388 -11.87 -16.99 61.87
C ASN A 388 -12.25 -17.45 60.45
N HIS A 389 -11.43 -18.11 59.62
CA HIS A 389 -10.46 -19.18 59.86
C HIS A 389 -9.41 -19.24 58.72
N ARG A 390 -8.36 -20.01 59.02
CA ARG A 390 -7.22 -20.40 58.18
C ARG A 390 -7.60 -21.17 56.91
#